data_AF-A0A0U2DVG7-F1
#
_entry.id   AF-A0A0U2DVG7-F1
#
_cell.length_a   1.000
_cell.length_b   1.000
_cell.length_c   1.000
_cell.angle_alpha   90.00
_cell.angle_beta   90.00
_cell.angle_gamma   90.00
#
_symmetry.space_group_name_H-M   'P 1'
#
loop_
_entity.id
_entity.type
_entity.pdbx_description
1 polymer ?
#
loop_
_entity_poly.entity_id
_entity_poly.type
_entity_poly.pdbx_seq_one_letter_code
_entity_poly.pdbx_strand_id
1 'polypeptide(L)'
;GFAVDASQLPNDWEALFTNTNDKSNEGIVHSTLPYFSVQFHPEHNAGPQDLECLFDIFLEAVIENMNGHPQIAVKDRLIQKLKFEPSKSIGEFRPKKVLILGSGGLSIGQAGEFDYSGSQAIKALQEECIQTLLINPNIATVQTTKGMADKVYFLPIIPEYVEQVSEN
;
A
#
# COMPACT_ATOMS: atom_id res chain seq x y z
N GLY A 1 2.52 26.51 4.35
CA GLY A 1 3.69 26.27 5.22
C GLY A 1 4.94 26.82 4.57
N PHE A 2 6.08 26.66 5.24
CA PHE A 2 7.41 26.75 4.62
C PHE A 2 7.96 25.32 4.50
N ALA A 3 8.85 25.08 3.53
CA ALA A 3 9.49 23.79 3.33
C ALA A 3 10.97 23.98 2.97
N VAL A 4 11.79 22.99 3.32
CA VAL A 4 13.21 22.94 2.95
C VAL A 4 13.34 22.46 1.49
N ASP A 5 14.18 23.13 0.70
CA ASP A 5 14.51 22.67 -0.65
C ASP A 5 15.57 21.55 -0.57
N ALA A 6 15.13 20.30 -0.76
CA ALA A 6 15.99 19.13 -0.73
C ALA A 6 17.08 19.14 -1.83
N SER A 7 16.88 19.89 -2.93
CA SER A 7 17.85 19.97 -4.02
C SER A 7 19.07 20.86 -3.70
N GLN A 8 18.96 21.66 -2.63
CA GLN A 8 20.00 22.60 -2.18
C GLN A 8 20.62 22.20 -0.84
N LEU A 9 20.44 20.94 -0.41
CA LEU A 9 21.07 20.44 0.81
C LEU A 9 22.60 20.42 0.66
N PRO A 10 23.36 20.78 1.71
CA PRO A 10 24.82 20.62 1.71
C PRO A 10 25.22 19.14 1.56
N ASN A 11 26.46 18.89 1.12
CA ASN A 11 26.94 17.53 0.77
C ASN A 11 26.78 16.46 1.86
N ASP A 12 26.82 16.85 3.14
CA ASP A 12 26.72 15.92 4.27
C ASP A 12 25.27 15.73 4.78
N TRP A 13 24.29 16.31 4.08
CA TRP A 13 22.87 16.26 4.41
C TRP A 13 22.08 15.61 3.29
N GLU A 14 21.13 14.77 3.69
CA GLU A 14 20.30 14.02 2.78
C GLU A 14 18.82 14.17 3.20
N ALA A 15 17.92 14.10 2.22
CA ALA A 15 16.50 14.02 2.49
C ALA A 15 16.18 12.67 3.18
N LEU A 16 15.45 12.74 4.29
CA LEU A 16 15.07 11.56 5.08
C LEU A 16 13.65 11.09 4.75
N PHE A 17 12.71 12.03 4.62
CA PHE A 17 11.32 11.77 4.26
C PHE A 17 10.89 12.68 3.11
N THR A 18 9.97 12.19 2.28
CA THR A 18 9.42 12.95 1.16
C THR A 18 7.91 12.77 1.13
N ASN A 19 7.18 13.87 0.96
CA ASN A 19 5.74 13.84 0.86
C ASN A 19 5.31 13.11 -0.42
N THR A 20 4.44 12.10 -0.31
CA THR A 20 4.01 11.32 -1.48
C THR A 20 3.15 12.15 -2.45
N ASN A 21 2.42 13.16 -1.97
CA ASN A 21 1.48 13.95 -2.76
C ASN A 21 2.17 15.06 -3.57
N ASP A 22 2.99 15.89 -2.92
CA ASP A 22 3.57 17.10 -3.54
C ASP A 22 5.11 17.05 -3.70
N LYS A 23 5.74 15.97 -3.25
CA LYS A 23 7.19 15.73 -3.31
C LYS A 23 8.04 16.72 -2.49
N SER A 24 7.42 17.47 -1.57
CA SER A 24 8.15 18.32 -0.64
C SER A 24 8.97 17.50 0.36
N ASN A 25 10.03 18.13 0.90
CA ASN A 25 10.89 17.52 1.90
C ASN A 25 10.21 17.46 3.27
N GLU A 26 10.14 16.27 3.85
CA GLU A 26 9.46 16.02 5.13
C GLU A 26 10.43 15.65 6.26
N GLY A 27 11.74 15.72 6.02
CA GLY A 27 12.77 15.50 7.01
C GLY A 27 14.15 15.43 6.39
N ILE A 28 15.19 15.67 7.17
CA ILE A 28 16.59 15.60 6.73
C ILE A 28 17.43 14.82 7.74
N VAL A 29 18.52 14.24 7.27
CA VAL A 29 19.48 13.49 8.10
C VAL A 29 20.90 13.80 7.67
N HIS A 30 21.81 13.90 8.64
CA HIS A 30 23.23 14.02 8.35
C HIS A 30 23.82 12.64 8.04
N SER A 31 24.74 12.55 7.08
CA SER A 31 25.30 11.27 6.62
C SER A 31 26.16 10.54 7.66
N THR A 32 26.58 11.20 8.75
CA THR A 32 27.57 10.67 9.72
C THR A 32 27.28 11.12 11.14
N LEU A 33 26.97 12.41 11.33
CA LEU A 33 26.62 12.96 12.64
C LEU A 33 25.21 12.52 13.07
N PRO A 34 24.93 12.46 14.38
CA PRO A 34 23.65 12.01 14.91
C PRO A 34 22.59 13.12 14.85
N TYR A 35 22.46 13.75 13.69
CA TYR A 35 21.51 14.82 13.43
C TYR A 35 20.47 14.34 12.44
N PHE A 36 19.21 14.49 12.84
CA PHE A 36 18.08 14.31 11.95
C PHE A 36 16.94 15.24 12.38
N SER A 37 16.02 15.52 11.46
CA SER A 37 14.80 16.23 11.75
C SER A 37 13.67 15.73 10.86
N VAL A 38 12.44 16.01 11.31
CA VAL A 38 11.21 15.75 10.57
C VAL A 38 10.38 17.04 10.49
N GLN A 39 9.61 17.18 9.43
CA GLN A 39 8.73 18.32 9.21
C GLN A 39 7.33 18.07 9.81
N PHE A 40 6.95 16.80 9.96
CA PHE A 40 5.72 16.36 10.61
C PHE A 40 5.89 16.18 12.13
N HIS A 41 4.79 15.85 12.81
CA HIS A 41 4.69 15.75 14.27
C HIS A 41 4.60 14.28 14.70
N PRO A 42 5.72 13.62 15.05
CA PRO A 42 5.74 12.21 15.45
C PRO A 42 5.13 11.97 16.84
N GLU A 43 4.87 13.02 17.62
CA GLU A 43 4.25 12.96 18.95
C GLU A 43 2.74 12.71 18.92
N HIS A 44 2.12 12.74 17.73
CA HIS A 44 0.69 12.50 17.47
C HIS A 44 -0.24 13.08 18.55
N ASN A 45 -0.85 14.22 18.28
CA ASN A 45 -1.98 14.69 19.09
C ASN A 45 -3.15 14.95 18.14
N ALA A 46 -3.95 13.90 17.93
CA ALA A 46 -4.97 13.73 16.88
C ALA A 46 -4.44 13.22 15.50
N GLY A 47 -3.29 12.55 15.47
CA GLY A 47 -2.73 11.89 14.28
C GLY A 47 -2.42 10.41 14.50
N PRO A 48 -1.98 9.67 13.46
CA PRO A 48 -1.58 8.27 13.60
C PRO A 48 -0.27 8.14 14.39
N GLN A 49 -0.09 6.97 15.03
CA GLN A 49 1.02 6.67 15.95
C GLN A 49 2.23 6.01 15.27
N ASP A 50 2.22 5.91 13.94
CA ASP A 50 3.15 5.06 13.17
C ASP A 50 4.64 5.45 13.32
N LEU A 51 4.93 6.69 13.74
CA LEU A 51 6.29 7.25 13.78
C LEU A 51 6.75 7.67 15.19
N GLU A 52 6.09 7.21 16.25
CA GLU A 52 6.55 7.39 17.63
C GLU A 52 7.97 6.85 17.87
N CYS A 53 8.34 5.79 17.14
CA CYS A 53 9.65 5.16 17.25
C CYS A 53 10.83 6.10 16.95
N LEU A 54 10.59 7.27 16.33
CA LEU A 54 11.62 8.30 16.16
C LEU A 54 12.12 8.86 17.50
N PHE A 55 11.29 8.88 18.54
CA PHE A 55 11.72 9.27 19.88
C PHE A 55 12.69 8.24 20.49
N ASP A 56 12.42 6.95 20.31
CA ASP A 56 13.32 5.88 20.78
C ASP A 56 14.68 6.00 20.09
N ILE A 57 14.69 6.19 18.76
CA ILE A 57 15.91 6.38 17.97
C ILE A 57 16.72 7.59 18.48
N PHE A 58 16.03 8.70 18.77
CA PHE A 58 16.68 9.89 19.32
C PHE A 58 17.31 9.60 20.70
N LEU A 59 16.56 8.99 21.62
CA LEU A 59 17.04 8.68 22.97
C LEU A 59 18.24 7.72 22.93
N GLU A 60 18.17 6.68 22.10
CA GLU A 60 19.26 5.73 21.90
C GLU A 60 20.53 6.42 21.36
N ALA A 61 20.39 7.29 20.35
CA ALA A 61 21.51 8.04 19.78
C ALA A 61 22.17 8.97 20.82
N VAL A 62 21.39 9.60 21.69
CA VAL A 62 21.91 10.43 22.79
C VAL A 62 22.68 9.58 23.80
N ILE A 63 22.11 8.47 24.26
CA ILE A 63 22.74 7.58 25.24
C ILE A 63 24.07 7.01 24.71
N GLU A 64 24.12 6.58 23.45
CA GLU A 64 25.34 6.04 22.84
C GLU A 64 26.45 7.08 22.70
N ASN A 65 26.08 8.30 22.31
CA ASN A 65 27.04 9.41 22.26
C ASN A 65 27.61 9.76 23.63
N MET A 66 26.77 9.76 24.67
CA MET A 66 27.23 10.01 26.05
C MET A 66 28.22 8.94 26.54
N ASN A 67 28.03 7.70 26.11
CA ASN A 67 28.91 6.59 26.46
C ASN A 67 30.15 6.47 25.55
N GLY A 68 30.29 7.34 24.54
CA GLY A 68 31.44 7.38 23.62
C GLY A 68 31.52 6.21 22.64
N HIS A 69 30.44 5.45 22.48
CA HIS A 69 30.41 4.20 21.71
C HIS A 69 29.27 4.18 20.67
N PRO A 70 29.24 5.11 19.68
CA PRO A 70 28.25 5.02 18.61
C PRO A 70 28.54 3.77 17.76
N GLN A 71 27.64 2.78 17.82
CA GLN A 71 27.82 1.51 17.10
C GLN A 71 27.42 1.63 15.62
N ILE A 72 26.42 2.48 15.33
CA ILE A 72 25.88 2.72 13.99
C ILE A 72 25.50 4.19 13.84
N ALA A 73 25.52 4.73 12.62
CA ALA A 73 25.05 6.08 12.35
C ALA A 73 23.52 6.17 12.58
N VAL A 74 23.03 7.35 12.99
CA VAL A 74 21.58 7.56 13.20
C VAL A 74 20.78 7.28 11.92
N LYS A 75 21.35 7.60 10.76
CA LYS A 75 20.80 7.30 9.43
C LYS A 75 20.54 5.80 9.25
N ASP A 76 21.53 4.96 9.57
CA ASP A 76 21.41 3.52 9.41
C ASP A 76 20.36 2.94 10.36
N ARG A 77 20.28 3.47 11.59
CA ARG A 77 19.25 3.10 12.56
C ARG A 77 17.85 3.44 12.06
N LEU A 78 17.66 4.64 11.53
CA LEU A 78 16.41 5.08 10.92
C LEU A 78 16.00 4.15 9.78
N ILE A 79 16.92 3.87 8.85
CA ILE A 79 16.66 2.98 7.72
C ILE A 79 16.29 1.58 8.22
N GLN A 80 17.05 1.00 9.15
CA GLN A 80 16.77 -0.34 9.69
C GLN A 80 15.42 -0.42 10.39
N LYS A 81 15.05 0.59 11.18
CA LYS A 81 13.80 0.61 11.93
C LYS A 81 12.58 0.81 11.03
N LEU A 82 12.70 1.65 10.00
CA LEU A 82 11.59 2.05 9.14
C LEU A 82 11.47 1.20 7.86
N LYS A 83 12.48 0.37 7.56
CA LYS A 83 12.45 -0.51 6.40
C LYS A 83 11.31 -1.54 6.55
N PHE A 84 10.39 -1.51 5.60
CA PHE A 84 9.41 -2.57 5.44
C PHE A 84 10.06 -3.78 4.77
N GLU A 85 10.03 -4.92 5.45
CA GLU A 85 10.39 -6.21 4.87
C GLU A 85 9.13 -7.08 4.77
N PRO A 86 8.66 -7.42 3.56
CA PRO A 86 7.49 -8.26 3.40
C PRO A 86 7.80 -9.66 3.95
N SER A 87 6.89 -10.21 4.77
CA SER A 87 7.05 -11.53 5.40
C SER A 87 7.11 -12.69 4.40
N LYS A 88 6.69 -12.46 3.15
CA LYS A 88 6.85 -13.35 2.01
C LYS A 88 7.23 -12.50 0.80
N SER A 89 8.20 -12.96 0.00
CA SER A 89 8.39 -12.36 -1.33
C SER A 89 7.11 -12.62 -2.12
N ILE A 90 6.33 -11.58 -2.37
CA ILE A 90 5.31 -11.62 -3.40
C ILE A 90 6.12 -11.75 -4.68
N GLY A 91 6.30 -12.98 -5.18
CA GLY A 91 7.01 -13.19 -6.44
C GLY A 91 6.35 -12.37 -7.55
N GLU A 92 7.03 -12.19 -8.67
CA GLU A 92 6.50 -11.52 -9.87
C GLU A 92 5.36 -12.32 -10.54
N PHE A 93 4.50 -12.99 -9.77
CA PHE A 93 3.32 -13.63 -10.30
C PHE A 93 2.29 -12.57 -10.66
N ARG A 94 2.33 -12.15 -11.92
CA ARG A 94 1.27 -11.37 -12.54
C ARG A 94 0.30 -12.33 -13.25
N PRO A 95 -0.92 -12.53 -12.74
CA PRO A 95 -1.89 -13.39 -13.43
C PRO A 95 -2.25 -12.77 -14.78
N LYS A 96 -2.31 -13.59 -15.83
CA LYS A 96 -2.79 -13.14 -17.16
C LYS A 96 -4.31 -13.07 -17.22
N LYS A 97 -4.97 -13.84 -16.35
CA LYS A 97 -6.41 -14.08 -16.35
C LYS A 97 -6.86 -14.28 -14.90
N VAL A 98 -7.94 -13.62 -14.50
CA VAL A 98 -8.55 -13.71 -13.17
C VAL A 98 -10.04 -13.98 -13.30
N LEU A 99 -10.51 -15.00 -12.57
CA LEU A 99 -11.93 -15.29 -12.39
C LEU A 99 -12.44 -14.58 -11.14
N ILE A 100 -13.53 -13.81 -11.30
CA ILE A 100 -14.18 -13.05 -10.25
C ILE A 100 -15.55 -13.69 -9.99
N LEU A 101 -15.82 -13.97 -8.73
CA LEU A 101 -17.12 -14.47 -8.28
C LEU A 101 -17.96 -13.27 -7.82
N GLY A 102 -19.12 -13.10 -8.45
CA GLY A 102 -20.05 -12.02 -8.12
C GLY A 102 -20.83 -12.25 -6.82
N SER A 103 -21.88 -11.45 -6.64
CA SER A 103 -22.74 -11.45 -5.45
C SER A 103 -23.60 -12.71 -5.30
N GLY A 104 -23.85 -13.44 -6.40
CA GLY A 104 -24.74 -14.60 -6.39
C GLY A 104 -26.21 -14.20 -6.48
N GLY A 105 -27.10 -15.02 -5.91
CA GLY A 105 -28.52 -14.68 -5.82
C GLY A 105 -28.76 -13.53 -4.83
N LEU A 106 -29.82 -12.75 -5.05
CA LEU A 106 -30.20 -11.65 -4.15
C LEU A 106 -30.62 -12.19 -2.78
N SER A 107 -29.73 -12.11 -1.80
CA SER A 107 -30.05 -12.26 -0.37
C SER A 107 -30.32 -10.88 0.24
N ILE A 108 -31.27 -10.80 1.17
CA ILE A 108 -31.58 -9.58 1.92
C ILE A 108 -30.30 -9.09 2.61
N GLY A 109 -29.87 -7.86 2.31
CA GLY A 109 -28.67 -7.25 2.88
C GLY A 109 -27.35 -7.47 2.13
N GLN A 110 -27.34 -8.19 0.99
CA GLN A 110 -26.11 -8.52 0.25
C GLN A 110 -26.06 -7.98 -1.19
N ALA A 111 -27.00 -7.14 -1.63
CA ALA A 111 -27.14 -6.85 -3.05
C ALA A 111 -26.19 -5.76 -3.59
N GLY A 112 -26.07 -4.62 -2.90
CA GLY A 112 -25.39 -3.44 -3.47
C GLY A 112 -23.86 -3.41 -3.34
N GLU A 113 -23.33 -3.85 -2.20
CA GLU A 113 -21.90 -3.71 -1.86
C GLU A 113 -21.02 -4.61 -2.74
N PHE A 114 -21.47 -5.82 -3.03
CA PHE A 114 -20.71 -6.81 -3.80
C PHE A 114 -20.69 -6.47 -5.29
N ASP A 115 -21.79 -5.91 -5.82
CA ASP A 115 -21.82 -5.42 -7.20
C ASP A 115 -20.83 -4.27 -7.40
N TYR A 116 -20.73 -3.36 -6.43
CA TYR A 116 -19.77 -2.25 -6.48
C TYR A 116 -18.32 -2.72 -6.32
N SER A 117 -18.04 -3.48 -5.26
CA SER A 117 -16.68 -3.98 -4.97
C SER A 117 -16.16 -4.88 -6.10
N GLY A 118 -16.99 -5.75 -6.65
CA GLY A 118 -16.63 -6.60 -7.79
C GLY A 118 -16.36 -5.80 -9.06
N SER A 119 -17.11 -4.72 -9.31
CA SER A 119 -16.87 -3.82 -10.45
C SER A 119 -15.55 -3.05 -10.31
N GLN A 120 -15.18 -2.61 -9.09
CA GLN A 120 -13.88 -1.98 -8.84
C GLN A 120 -12.73 -2.96 -9.04
N ALA A 121 -12.89 -4.23 -8.61
CA ALA A 121 -11.90 -5.27 -8.86
C ALA A 121 -11.69 -5.52 -10.36
N ILE A 122 -12.76 -5.61 -11.15
CA ILE A 122 -12.69 -5.74 -12.61
C ILE A 122 -11.91 -4.57 -13.22
N LYS A 123 -12.26 -3.34 -12.83
CA LYS A 123 -11.61 -2.12 -13.34
C LYS A 123 -10.11 -2.11 -13.04
N ALA A 124 -9.71 -2.40 -11.80
CA ALA A 124 -8.30 -2.44 -11.41
C ALA A 124 -7.51 -3.51 -12.19
N LEU A 125 -8.11 -4.69 -12.42
CA LEU A 125 -7.49 -5.75 -13.20
C LEU A 125 -7.34 -5.36 -14.69
N GLN A 126 -8.33 -4.68 -15.25
CA GLN A 126 -8.28 -4.18 -16.63
C GLN A 126 -7.24 -3.08 -16.84
N GLU A 127 -7.10 -2.15 -15.88
CA GLU A 127 -6.04 -1.13 -15.89
C GLU A 127 -4.65 -1.78 -15.91
N GLU A 128 -4.51 -2.95 -15.26
CA GLU A 128 -3.32 -3.78 -15.30
C GLU A 128 -3.28 -4.78 -16.47
N CYS A 129 -4.13 -4.63 -17.49
CA CYS A 129 -4.17 -5.51 -18.67
C CYS A 129 -4.35 -7.00 -18.34
N ILE A 130 -5.05 -7.32 -17.24
CA ILE A 130 -5.35 -8.68 -16.81
C ILE A 130 -6.75 -9.03 -17.31
N GLN A 131 -6.87 -10.19 -17.99
CA GLN A 131 -8.16 -10.64 -18.50
C GLN A 131 -9.10 -11.02 -17.35
N THR A 132 -10.35 -10.56 -17.42
CA THR A 132 -11.36 -10.74 -16.38
C THR A 132 -12.50 -11.64 -16.84
N LEU A 133 -12.77 -12.69 -16.05
CA LEU A 133 -13.97 -13.50 -16.21
C LEU A 133 -14.85 -13.30 -14.99
N LEU A 134 -16.14 -13.13 -15.19
CA LEU A 134 -17.11 -12.94 -14.11
C LEU A 134 -18.12 -14.07 -14.11
N ILE A 135 -18.37 -14.68 -12.95
CA ILE A 135 -19.56 -15.51 -12.72
C ILE A 135 -20.52 -14.71 -11.83
N ASN A 136 -21.69 -14.36 -12.36
CA ASN A 136 -22.75 -13.75 -11.55
C ASN A 136 -24.13 -14.13 -12.14
N PRO A 137 -24.99 -14.86 -11.39
CA PRO A 137 -26.32 -15.23 -11.87
C PRO A 137 -27.29 -14.04 -11.90
N ASN A 138 -27.00 -12.94 -11.20
CA ASN A 138 -27.88 -11.77 -11.17
C ASN A 138 -27.67 -10.89 -12.41
N ILE A 139 -28.62 -10.97 -13.34
CA ILE A 139 -28.63 -10.21 -14.60
C ILE A 139 -28.90 -8.71 -14.42
N ALA A 140 -29.38 -8.29 -13.24
CA ALA A 140 -29.84 -6.93 -12.97
C ALA A 140 -28.78 -6.12 -12.18
N THR A 141 -27.51 -6.24 -12.57
CA THR A 141 -26.38 -5.60 -11.87
C THR A 141 -25.51 -4.80 -12.84
N VAL A 142 -24.89 -3.72 -12.33
CA VAL A 142 -23.88 -2.98 -13.11
C VAL A 142 -22.69 -3.90 -13.44
N GLN A 143 -22.36 -4.81 -12.53
CA GLN A 143 -21.26 -5.77 -12.68
C GLN A 143 -21.40 -6.65 -13.94
N THR A 144 -22.63 -6.98 -14.35
CA THR A 144 -22.91 -7.84 -15.51
C THR A 144 -23.19 -7.07 -16.81
N THR A 145 -23.04 -5.74 -16.79
CA THR A 145 -23.22 -4.90 -17.98
C THR A 145 -22.18 -5.24 -19.04
N LYS A 146 -22.58 -5.18 -20.32
CA LYS A 146 -21.70 -5.42 -21.46
C LYS A 146 -20.46 -4.53 -21.40
N GLY A 147 -19.28 -5.15 -21.47
CA GLY A 147 -18.00 -4.45 -21.45
C GLY A 147 -17.45 -4.17 -20.06
N MET A 148 -18.16 -4.54 -18.98
CA MET A 148 -17.59 -4.49 -17.63
C MET A 148 -16.45 -5.50 -17.50
N ALA A 149 -16.74 -6.81 -17.59
CA ALA A 149 -15.71 -7.87 -17.67
C ALA A 149 -15.52 -8.35 -19.12
N ASP A 150 -14.36 -8.97 -19.42
CA ASP A 150 -14.08 -9.52 -20.76
C ASP A 150 -15.03 -10.66 -21.12
N LYS A 151 -15.41 -11.48 -20.13
CA LYS A 151 -16.41 -12.53 -20.28
C LYS A 151 -17.28 -12.66 -19.05
N VAL A 152 -18.59 -12.75 -19.25
CA VAL A 152 -19.58 -12.93 -18.17
C VAL A 152 -20.28 -14.28 -18.35
N TYR A 153 -20.35 -15.05 -17.26
CA TYR A 153 -21.09 -16.28 -17.15
C TYR A 153 -22.27 -16.08 -16.19
N PHE A 154 -23.48 -16.23 -16.72
CA PHE A 154 -24.71 -16.19 -15.93
C PHE A 154 -25.00 -17.57 -15.34
N LEU A 155 -24.12 -18.02 -14.45
CA LEU A 155 -24.19 -19.32 -13.78
C LEU A 155 -24.33 -19.11 -12.25
N PRO A 156 -25.01 -20.04 -11.55
CA PRO A 156 -25.00 -20.06 -10.09
C PRO A 156 -23.56 -20.17 -9.54
N ILE A 157 -23.28 -19.49 -8.43
CA ILE A 157 -21.98 -19.57 -7.76
C ILE A 157 -21.97 -20.80 -6.86
N ILE A 158 -21.81 -21.97 -7.48
CA ILE A 158 -21.63 -23.26 -6.81
C ILE A 158 -20.37 -23.94 -7.37
N PRO A 159 -19.70 -24.82 -6.59
CA PRO A 159 -18.41 -25.40 -6.96
C PRO A 159 -18.38 -26.01 -8.37
N GLU A 160 -19.42 -26.76 -8.74
CA GLU A 160 -19.54 -27.42 -10.04
C GLU A 160 -19.40 -26.45 -11.23
N TYR A 161 -20.09 -25.30 -11.21
CA TYR A 161 -19.99 -24.32 -12.29
C TYR A 161 -18.70 -23.49 -12.23
N VAL A 162 -18.16 -23.25 -11.04
CA VAL A 162 -16.89 -22.53 -10.87
C VAL A 162 -15.73 -23.36 -11.43
N GLU A 163 -15.72 -24.66 -11.16
CA GLU A 163 -14.76 -25.61 -11.73
C GLU A 163 -14.87 -25.65 -13.26
N GLN A 164 -16.08 -25.81 -13.79
CA GLN A 164 -16.32 -25.82 -15.25
C GLN A 164 -15.77 -24.56 -15.93
N VAL A 165 -15.95 -23.37 -15.35
CA VAL A 165 -15.43 -22.12 -15.92
C VAL A 165 -13.92 -22.00 -15.77
N SER A 166 -13.36 -22.51 -14.68
CA SER A 166 -11.92 -22.43 -14.39
C SER A 166 -11.09 -23.33 -15.31
N GLU A 167 -11.68 -24.40 -15.84
CA GLU A 167 -11.07 -25.30 -16.82
C GLU A 167 -11.03 -24.74 -18.26
N ASN A 168 -11.72 -23.61 -18.53
CA ASN A 168 -11.81 -22.96 -19.86
C ASN A 168 -10.86 -21.76 -20.05
#